data_AF-A3QT03-F1
#
_entry.id   AF-A3QT03-F1
#
_cell.length_a   1.000
_cell.length_b   1.000
_cell.length_c   1.000
_cell.angle_alpha   90.00
_cell.angle_beta   90.00
_cell.angle_gamma   90.00
#
_symmetry.space_group_name_H-M   'P 1'
#
loop_
_entity.id
_entity.type
_entity.pdbx_description
1 polymer ?
#
loop_
_entity_poly.entity_id
_entity_poly.type
_entity_poly.pdbx_seq_one_letter_code
_entity_poly.pdbx_strand_id
1 'polypeptide(L)' 'FPFLDESVVKVEDGQASLYKYIFPAHLQKPTLAVIGLIKPLGSLLPTGDTQARWAVRVLK' A
#
# COMPACT_ATOMS: atom_id res chain seq x y z
N PHE A 1 7.64 7.84 4.73
CA PHE A 1 8.40 7.49 3.51
C PHE A 1 9.12 8.76 3.06
N PRO A 2 10.45 8.86 3.14
CA PRO A 2 11.16 10.14 3.00
C PRO A 2 11.09 10.76 1.59
N PHE A 3 10.61 10.00 0.61
CA PHE A 3 10.42 10.42 -0.78
C PHE A 3 8.96 10.67 -1.16
N LEU A 4 8.01 10.50 -0.23
CA LEU A 4 6.59 10.78 -0.44
C LEU A 4 6.18 11.95 0.45
N ASP A 5 5.36 12.84 -0.10
CA ASP A 5 4.68 13.86 0.68
C ASP A 5 3.68 13.23 1.66
N GLU A 6 3.53 13.83 2.84
CA GLU A 6 2.61 13.34 3.89
C GLU A 6 1.15 13.37 3.44
N SER A 7 0.79 14.23 2.48
CA SER A 7 -0.53 14.25 1.85
C SER A 7 -0.80 13.03 0.98
N VAL A 8 0.23 12.28 0.57
CA VAL A 8 0.07 11.06 -0.26
C VAL A 8 -0.02 9.82 0.62
N VAL A 9 0.92 9.66 1.56
CA VAL A 9 0.91 8.57 2.54
C VAL A 9 1.23 9.15 3.91
N LYS A 10 0.18 9.40 4.68
CA LYS A 10 0.31 9.81 6.08
C LYS A 10 0.60 8.61 6.95
N VAL A 11 1.63 8.71 7.78
CA VAL A 11 1.98 7.70 8.79
C VAL A 11 1.76 8.33 10.16
N GLU A 12 0.81 7.79 10.91
CA GLU A 12 0.53 8.20 12.30
C GLU A 12 0.69 6.97 13.19
N ASP A 13 1.37 7.12 14.33
CA ASP A 13 1.63 6.04 15.29
C ASP A 13 2.24 4.77 14.66
N GLY A 14 3.09 4.94 13.63
CA GLY A 14 3.73 3.85 12.90
C GLY A 14 2.82 3.10 11.93
N GLN A 15 1.58 3.56 11.72
CA GLN A 15 0.64 3.00 10.76
C GLN A 15 0.39 3.96 9.60
N ALA A 16 0.53 3.46 8.38
CA ALA A 16 0.12 4.19 7.19
C ALA A 16 -1.39 4.02 6.95
N SER A 17 -2.09 5.13 6.70
CA SER A 17 -3.51 5.10 6.35
C SER A 17 -3.73 4.60 4.91
N LEU A 18 -3.81 3.28 4.75
CA LEU A 18 -3.94 2.62 3.44
C LEU A 18 -5.11 1.64 3.41
N TYR A 19 -5.91 1.67 2.34
CA TYR A 19 -6.92 0.65 2.07
C TYR A 19 -6.24 -0.70 1.82
N LYS A 20 -6.61 -1.69 2.64
CA LYS A 20 -6.04 -3.05 2.63
C LYS A 20 -4.51 -3.08 2.68
N TYR A 21 -3.89 -2.09 3.33
CA TYR A 21 -2.43 -1.95 3.39
C TYR A 21 -1.74 -1.79 2.02
N ILE A 22 -2.47 -1.30 1.01
CA ILE A 22 -1.94 -1.12 -0.36
C ILE A 22 -2.17 0.29 -0.89
N PHE A 23 -3.41 0.78 -0.92
CA PHE A 23 -3.74 2.01 -1.64
C PHE A 23 -4.01 3.18 -0.70
N PRO A 24 -3.48 4.39 -0.97
CA PRO A 24 -3.94 5.58 -0.26
C PRO A 24 -5.36 5.93 -0.73
N ALA A 25 -6.35 5.67 0.12
CA ALA A 25 -7.76 5.65 -0.24
C ALA A 25 -8.34 7.03 -0.60
N HIS A 26 -7.67 8.11 -0.18
CA HIS A 26 -8.10 9.49 -0.41
C HIS A 26 -7.67 10.03 -1.78
N LEU A 27 -6.80 9.33 -2.51
CA LEU A 27 -6.44 9.74 -3.87
C LEU A 27 -7.62 9.51 -4.82
N GLN A 28 -7.95 10.53 -5.62
CA GLN A 28 -9.07 10.44 -6.59
C GLN A 28 -8.87 9.34 -7.64
N LYS A 29 -7.62 9.04 -8.00
CA LYS A 29 -7.26 7.97 -8.94
C LYS A 29 -6.32 6.98 -8.24
N PRO A 30 -6.52 5.66 -8.42
CA PRO A 30 -5.70 4.65 -7.75
C PRO A 30 -4.38 4.42 -8.49
N THR A 31 -3.55 5.45 -8.61
CA THR A 31 -2.28 5.43 -9.38
C THR A 31 -1.05 5.08 -8.54
N LEU A 32 -1.19 4.87 -7.23
CA LEU A 32 -0.10 4.54 -6.32
C LEU A 32 -0.49 3.35 -5.43
N ALA A 33 0.41 2.39 -5.30
CA ALA A 33 0.27 1.24 -4.42
C ALA A 33 1.54 1.04 -3.59
N VAL A 34 1.37 0.70 -2.31
CA VAL A 34 2.43 0.29 -1.39
C VAL A 34 2.36 -1.23 -1.25
N ILE A 35 3.48 -1.92 -1.49
CA ILE A 35 3.56 -3.38 -1.41
C ILE A 35 4.47 -3.76 -0.25
N GLY A 36 4.08 -4.79 0.50
CA GLY A 36 4.86 -5.32 1.62
C GLY A 36 4.72 -4.55 2.93
N LEU A 37 3.87 -3.52 3.00
CA LEU A 37 3.58 -2.79 4.25
C LEU A 37 2.50 -3.50 5.08
N ILE A 38 2.74 -4.76 5.42
CA ILE A 38 1.84 -5.60 6.21
C ILE A 38 2.63 -6.60 7.04
N LYS A 39 2.14 -6.96 8.23
CA LYS A 39 2.69 -8.04 9.06
C LYS A 39 1.71 -9.23 9.05
N PRO A 40 1.82 -10.14 8.05
CA PRO A 40 0.95 -11.30 7.98
C PRO A 40 1.33 -12.35 9.04
N LEU A 41 0.40 -13.25 9.38
CA LEU A 41 0.70 -14.44 10.18
C LEU A 41 1.53 -15.48 9.39
N GLY A 42 1.61 -15.33 8.07
CA GLY A 42 2.36 -16.20 7.15
C GLY A 42 3.58 -15.51 6.53
N SER A 43 4.08 -16.04 5.41
CA SER A 43 5.25 -15.49 4.72
C SER A 43 4.92 -14.18 3.97
N LEU A 44 5.80 -13.18 4.11
CA LEU A 44 5.68 -11.89 3.41
C LEU A 44 5.83 -12.02 1.89
N LEU A 45 6.59 -13.01 1.40
CA LEU A 45 6.83 -13.22 -0.03
C LEU A 45 5.55 -13.50 -0.84
N PRO A 46 4.74 -14.54 -0.52
CA PRO A 46 3.48 -14.79 -1.22
C PRO A 46 2.44 -13.68 -0.96
N THR A 47 2.48 -13.02 0.20
CA THR A 47 1.63 -11.86 0.48
C THR A 47 1.96 -10.71 -0.48
N GLY A 48 3.25 -10.36 -0.63
CA GLY A 48 3.72 -9.32 -1.54
C GLY A 48 3.40 -9.62 -3.00
N ASP A 49 3.58 -10.88 -3.44
CA ASP A 49 3.19 -11.31 -4.80
C ASP A 49 1.68 -11.13 -5.03
N THR A 50 0.85 -11.55 -4.07
CA THR A 50 -0.61 -11.40 -4.16
C THR A 50 -1.03 -9.91 -4.17
N GLN A 51 -0.41 -9.09 -3.31
CA GLN A 51 -0.63 -7.64 -3.31
C GLN A 51 -0.26 -7.03 -4.66
N ALA A 52 0.89 -7.38 -5.24
CA ALA A 52 1.35 -6.89 -6.53
C ALA A 52 0.41 -7.30 -7.66
N ARG A 53 -0.04 -8.56 -7.70
CA ARG A 53 -1.03 -9.07 -8.67
C ARG A 53 -2.32 -8.27 -8.67
N TRP A 54 -2.80 -7.88 -7.49
CA TRP A 54 -3.99 -7.04 -7.40
C TRP A 54 -3.68 -5.59 -7.82
N ALA A 55 -2.57 -5.02 -7.34
CA ALA A 55 -2.16 -3.65 -7.66
C ALA A 55 -2.07 -3.41 -9.18
N VAL A 56 -1.39 -4.29 -9.92
CA VAL A 56 -1.26 -4.13 -11.37
C VAL A 56 -2.57 -4.28 -12.13
N ARG A 57 -3.61 -4.91 -11.55
CA ARG A 57 -4.94 -4.99 -12.17
C ARG A 57 -5.78 -3.74 -11.94
N VAL A 58 -5.53 -3.03 -10.84
CA VAL A 58 -6.18 -1.76 -10.53
C VAL A 58 -5.51 -0.59 -11.27
N LEU A 59 -4.20 -0.67 -11.47
CA LEU A 59 -3.39 0.37 -12.14
C LEU A 59 -3.47 0.35 -13.68
N LYS A 60 -4.01 -0.73 -14.27
CA LYS A 60 -4.24 -0.84 -15.72
C LYS A 60 -5.29 0.17 -16.18
#